data_AF-A0A2D9T1U3-F1
#
_entry.id   AF-A0A2D9T1U3-F1
#
_cell.length_a   1.000
_cell.length_b   1.000
_cell.length_c   1.000
_cell.angle_alpha   90.00
_cell.angle_beta   90.00
_cell.angle_gamma   90.00
#
_symmetry.space_group_name_H-M   'P 1'
#
loop_
_entity.id
_entity.type
_entity.pdbx_description
1 polymer ?
#
loop_
_entity_poly.entity_id
_entity_poly.type
_entity_poly.pdbx_seq_one_letter_code
_entity_poly.pdbx_strand_id
1 'polypeptide(L)'
;MSERRLTLAELLEVLGGDESFLDEAREAGLHHDEPTYDVVYCERVRVARTLVRDLDVNWPGVEVVLRLREELVMSRRHVRRLATELARKDRE
;
A
#
# COMPACT_ATOMS: atom_id res chain seq x y z
N MET A 1 -2.26 -8.58 -11.69
CA MET A 1 -0.97 -7.95 -11.31
C MET A 1 -0.76 -6.83 -12.31
N SER A 2 -0.60 -5.59 -11.84
CA SER A 2 -0.41 -4.45 -12.75
C SER A 2 1.02 -4.49 -13.29
N GLU A 3 1.18 -4.58 -14.61
CA GLU A 3 2.50 -4.58 -15.29
C GLU A 3 3.18 -3.21 -15.26
N ARG A 4 2.49 -2.17 -14.79
CA ARG A 4 3.02 -0.82 -14.74
C ARG A 4 4.06 -0.69 -13.61
N ARG A 5 5.29 -0.40 -14.01
CA ARG A 5 6.42 -0.07 -13.15
C ARG A 5 6.65 1.44 -13.20
N LEU A 6 6.80 2.07 -12.05
CA LEU A 6 7.03 3.51 -11.89
C LEU A 6 8.48 3.76 -11.51
N THR A 7 9.06 4.83 -12.02
CA THR A 7 10.39 5.34 -11.63
C THR A 7 10.31 6.07 -10.29
N LEU A 8 11.47 6.41 -9.70
CA LEU A 8 11.53 7.27 -8.51
C LEU A 8 10.87 8.64 -8.75
N ALA A 9 11.07 9.23 -9.93
CA ALA A 9 10.46 10.51 -10.28
C ALA A 9 8.91 10.42 -10.29
N GLU A 10 8.36 9.37 -10.90
CA GLU A 10 6.90 9.15 -10.89
C GLU A 10 6.37 8.82 -9.49
N LEU A 11 7.13 8.10 -8.66
CA LEU A 11 6.77 7.89 -7.26
C LEU A 11 6.71 9.22 -6.50
N LEU A 12 7.70 10.09 -6.70
CA LEU A 12 7.74 11.40 -6.07
C LEU A 12 6.57 12.28 -6.50
N GLU A 13 6.18 12.23 -7.78
CA GLU A 13 4.96 12.90 -8.28
C GLU A 13 3.70 12.38 -7.57
N VAL A 14 3.58 11.06 -7.37
CA VAL A 14 2.47 10.44 -6.62
C VAL A 14 2.42 10.91 -5.16
N LEU A 15 3.58 11.28 -4.60
CA LEU A 15 3.72 11.83 -3.26
C LEU A 15 3.57 13.36 -3.22
N GLY A 16 3.27 14.01 -4.34
CA GLY A 16 3.12 15.45 -4.42
C GLY A 16 4.44 16.22 -4.28
N GLY A 17 5.58 15.61 -4.63
CA GLY A 17 6.89 16.26 -4.56
C GLY A 17 7.56 16.24 -3.19
N ASP A 18 7.05 15.44 -2.24
CA ASP A 18 7.56 15.39 -0.87
C ASP A 18 8.80 14.50 -0.75
N GLU A 19 9.96 15.03 -1.13
CA GLU A 19 11.25 14.33 -1.03
C GLU A 19 11.62 14.04 0.42
N SER A 20 11.34 14.98 1.33
CA SER A 20 11.63 14.83 2.76
C SER A 20 10.94 13.60 3.37
N PHE A 21 9.71 13.31 2.93
CA PHE A 21 8.99 12.13 3.37
C PHE A 21 9.66 10.84 2.89
N LEU A 22 10.24 10.80 1.67
CA LEU A 22 10.93 9.60 1.19
C LEU A 22 12.18 9.30 2.03
N ASP A 23 12.91 10.32 2.44
CA ASP A 23 14.06 10.17 3.33
C ASP A 23 13.64 9.63 4.70
N GLU A 24 12.61 10.22 5.32
CA GLU A 24 12.06 9.72 6.59
C GLU A 24 11.52 8.27 6.45
N ALA A 25 10.83 7.96 5.35
CA ALA A 25 10.32 6.63 5.07
C ALA A 25 11.44 5.61 4.85
N ARG A 26 12.59 6.03 4.29
CA ARG A 26 13.79 5.21 4.15
C ARG A 26 14.40 4.89 5.51
N GLU A 27 14.54 5.90 6.37
CA GLU A 27 15.04 5.72 7.75
C GLU A 27 14.12 4.81 8.58
N ALA A 28 12.80 4.93 8.40
CA ALA A 28 11.82 4.07 9.03
C ALA A 28 11.74 2.65 8.44
N GLY A 29 12.51 2.34 7.39
CA GLY A 29 12.49 1.04 6.71
C GLY A 29 11.20 0.73 5.94
N LEU A 30 10.36 1.75 5.71
CA LEU A 30 9.14 1.61 4.92
C LEU A 30 9.43 1.69 3.40
N HIS A 31 10.45 2.45 3.04
CA HIS A 31 10.89 2.64 1.67
C HIS A 31 12.32 2.12 1.48
N HIS A 32 12.53 1.41 0.37
CA HIS A 32 13.84 1.01 -0.12
C HIS A 32 14.01 1.51 -1.55
N ASP A 33 15.22 1.99 -1.86
CA ASP A 33 15.53 2.46 -3.21
C ASP A 33 15.56 1.29 -4.19
N GLU A 34 14.67 1.33 -5.17
CA GLU A 34 14.64 0.40 -6.30
C GLU A 34 14.68 1.17 -7.63
N PRO A 35 15.20 0.56 -8.71
CA PRO A 35 15.17 1.18 -10.03
C PRO A 35 13.76 1.50 -10.52
N THR A 36 12.78 0.66 -10.14
CA THR A 36 11.37 0.87 -10.42
C THR A 36 10.52 0.26 -9.31
N TYR A 37 9.29 0.75 -9.16
CA TYR A 37 8.32 0.32 -8.16
C TYR A 37 7.04 -0.17 -8.84
N ASP A 38 6.38 -1.19 -8.28
CA ASP A 38 5.05 -1.53 -8.76
C ASP A 38 3.99 -0.57 -8.17
N VAL A 39 2.79 -0.61 -8.77
CA VAL A 39 1.67 0.23 -8.33
C VAL A 39 1.27 -0.03 -6.88
N VAL A 40 1.39 -1.27 -6.39
CA VAL A 40 0.99 -1.64 -5.03
C VAL A 40 1.94 -1.03 -4.02
N TYR A 41 3.23 -1.04 -4.30
CA TYR A 41 4.26 -0.40 -3.53
C TYR A 41 4.06 1.13 -3.51
N CYS A 42 3.86 1.75 -4.67
CA CYS A 42 3.61 3.19 -4.75
C CYS A 42 2.38 3.59 -3.91
N GLU A 43 1.30 2.80 -4.00
CA GLU A 43 0.10 3.00 -3.20
C GLU A 43 0.34 2.82 -1.70
N ARG A 44 1.20 1.86 -1.30
CA ARG A 44 1.59 1.66 0.11
C ARG A 44 2.34 2.88 0.65
N VAL A 45 3.32 3.40 -0.09
CA VAL A 45 4.10 4.58 0.29
C VAL A 45 3.22 5.83 0.33
N ARG A 46 2.31 6.00 -0.63
CA ARG A 46 1.33 7.10 -0.66
C ARG A 46 0.40 7.09 0.55
N VAL A 47 -0.12 5.92 0.92
CA VAL A 47 -0.98 5.79 2.12
C VAL A 47 -0.19 6.13 3.38
N ALA A 48 1.04 5.66 3.50
CA ALA A 48 1.89 6.02 4.63
C ALA A 48 2.14 7.52 4.73
N ARG A 49 2.36 8.19 3.60
CA ARG A 49 2.46 9.65 3.57
C ARG A 49 1.22 10.31 4.15
N THR A 50 0.02 9.90 3.73
CA THR A 50 -1.23 10.43 4.31
C THR A 50 -1.30 10.17 5.81
N LEU A 51 -0.90 8.99 6.29
CA LEU A 51 -0.91 8.69 7.73
C LEU A 51 0.05 9.62 8.51
N VAL A 52 1.25 9.88 7.99
CA VAL A 52 2.25 10.71 8.66
C VAL A 52 1.95 12.20 8.53
N ARG A 53 1.72 12.68 7.31
CA ARG A 53 1.61 14.11 6.98
C ARG A 53 0.22 14.69 7.24
N ASP A 54 -0.83 13.91 7.02
CA ASP A 54 -2.21 14.41 7.10
C ASP A 54 -2.89 14.02 8.42
N LEU A 55 -2.46 12.94 9.07
CA LEU A 55 -3.08 12.38 10.27
C LEU A 55 -2.14 12.29 11.49
N ASP A 56 -0.91 12.82 11.38
CA ASP A 56 0.09 12.86 12.45
C ASP A 56 0.37 11.50 13.13
N VAL A 57 0.27 10.41 12.37
CA VAL A 57 0.55 9.05 12.86
C VAL A 57 2.05 8.80 12.86
N ASN A 58 2.57 8.32 13.98
CA ASN A 58 3.99 7.94 14.09
C ASN A 58 4.32 6.66 13.29
N TRP A 59 5.60 6.47 12.95
CA TRP A 59 6.06 5.32 12.15
C TRP A 59 5.65 3.94 12.66
N PRO A 60 5.72 3.63 13.98
CA PRO A 60 5.20 2.37 14.49
C PRO A 60 3.69 2.20 14.24
N GLY A 61 2.92 3.27 14.38
CA GLY A 61 1.50 3.30 14.07
C GLY A 61 1.22 3.08 12.59
N VAL A 62 2.03 3.68 11.71
CA VAL A 62 1.95 3.47 10.25
C VAL A 62 2.13 1.99 9.91
N GLU A 63 3.14 1.33 10.47
CA GLU A 63 3.37 -0.11 10.25
C GLU A 63 2.15 -0.95 10.64
N VAL A 64 1.58 -0.69 11.82
CA VAL A 64 0.38 -1.38 12.30
C VAL A 64 -0.79 -1.16 11.35
N VAL A 65 -1.06 0.08 10.93
CA VAL A 65 -2.17 0.41 10.03
C VAL A 65 -1.99 -0.27 8.67
N LEU A 66 -0.78 -0.25 8.11
CA LEU A 66 -0.50 -0.90 6.82
C LEU A 66 -0.70 -2.41 6.90
N ARG A 67 -0.23 -3.05 7.99
CA ARG A 67 -0.45 -4.48 8.24
C ARG A 67 -1.95 -4.80 8.36
N LEU A 68 -2.68 -4.06 9.17
CA LEU A 68 -4.13 -4.25 9.34
C LEU A 68 -4.88 -4.07 8.01
N ARG A 69 -4.47 -3.08 7.19
CA ARG A 69 -5.03 -2.88 5.86
C ARG A 69 -4.79 -4.09 4.94
N GLU A 70 -3.59 -4.65 4.96
CA GLU A 70 -3.25 -5.85 4.19
C GLU A 70 -4.10 -7.06 4.64
N GLU A 71 -4.17 -7.31 5.94
CA GLU A 71 -5.00 -8.37 6.53
C GLU A 71 -6.48 -8.20 6.13
N LEU A 72 -7.01 -6.97 6.17
CA LEU A 72 -8.38 -6.68 5.75
C LEU A 72 -8.62 -6.95 4.26
N VAL A 73 -7.66 -6.59 3.39
CA VAL A 73 -7.75 -6.87 1.95
C VAL A 73 -7.78 -8.39 1.71
N MET A 74 -6.92 -9.13 2.41
CA MET A 74 -6.86 -10.59 2.29
C MET A 74 -8.13 -11.27 2.81
N SER A 75 -8.65 -10.82 3.96
CA SER A 75 -9.91 -11.30 4.52
C SER A 75 -11.08 -11.06 3.56
N ARG A 76 -11.19 -9.84 2.99
CA ARG A 76 -12.22 -9.51 1.99
C ARG A 76 -12.14 -10.38 0.75
N ARG A 77 -10.93 -10.70 0.26
CA ARG A 77 -10.74 -11.61 -0.87
C ARG A 77 -11.22 -13.02 -0.54
N HIS A 78 -10.92 -13.51 0.67
CA HIS A 78 -11.35 -14.83 1.12
C HIS A 78 -12.88 -14.92 1.21
N VAL A 79 -13.53 -13.95 1.85
CA VAL A 79 -15.00 -13.88 1.94
C VAL A 79 -15.64 -13.87 0.55
N ARG A 80 -15.13 -13.07 -0.38
CA ARG A 80 -15.64 -13.03 -1.76
C ARG A 80 -15.50 -14.37 -2.47
N ARG A 81 -14.37 -15.07 -2.29
CA ARG A 81 -14.17 -16.40 -2.87
C ARG A 81 -15.20 -17.39 -2.35
N LEU A 82 -15.40 -17.45 -1.03
CA LEU A 82 -16.39 -18.32 -0.39
C LEU A 82 -17.82 -18.02 -0.87
N ALA A 83 -18.18 -16.73 -0.96
CA ALA A 83 -19.49 -16.31 -1.46
C ALA A 83 -19.74 -16.77 -2.90
N THR A 84 -18.74 -16.67 -3.78
CA THR A 84 -18.83 -17.17 -5.16
C THR A 84 -18.97 -18.69 -5.22
N GLU A 85 -18.25 -19.43 -4.36
CA GLU A 85 -18.34 -20.89 -4.30
C GLU A 85 -19.71 -21.37 -3.83
N LEU A 86 -20.28 -20.72 -2.80
CA LEU A 86 -21.64 -21.00 -2.31
C LEU A 86 -22.68 -20.73 -3.40
N ALA A 87 -22.59 -19.57 -4.06
CA ALA A 87 -23.51 -19.19 -5.13
C ALA A 87 -23.42 -20.08 -6.38
N ARG A 88 -22.34 -20.86 -6.55
CA ARG A 88 -22.23 -21.88 -7.59
C ARG A 88 -22.93 -23.18 -7.18
N LYS A 89 -22.75 -23.61 -5.93
CA LYS A 89 -23.40 -24.82 -5.39
C LYS A 89 -24.92 -24.70 -5.34
N ASP A 90 -25.47 -23.53 -5.08
CA ASP A 90 -26.93 -23.31 -5.05
C ASP A 90 -27.60 -23.38 -6.45
N ARG A 91 -26.82 -23.39 -7.54
CA ARG A 91 -27.32 -23.47 -8.92
C ARG A 91 -27.16 -24.86 -9.56
N GLU A 92 -26.50 -25.77 -8.86
CA GLU A 92 -26.33 -27.19 -9.24
C GLU A 92 -27.37 -28.06 -8.53
#